data_AF-A0A8J9VUN7-F1
#
_entry.id   AF-A0A8J9VUN7-F1
#
_cell.length_a   1.000
_cell.length_b   1.000
_cell.length_c   1.000
_cell.angle_alpha   90.00
_cell.angle_beta   90.00
_cell.angle_gamma   90.00
#
_symmetry.space_group_name_H-M   'P 1'
#
loop_
_entity.id
_entity.type
_entity.pdbx_description
1 polymer ?
#
loop_
_entity_poly.entity_id
_entity_poly.type
_entity_poly.pdbx_seq_one_letter_code
_entity_poly.pdbx_strand_id
1 'polypeptide(L)'
;MDVLDSLDTDNSFSHHMEEWDSITEEYKQLEVASQDRPVLVTTYNPHLPPINNILRKYWNILQLSPRTRELFQDPPLIAYRRNKNLRDTLVRAQIPRENKNFITKNIPPGSYPCGRKCLTCTYVRKSKDFQSHRTSRRYTIRAHITCRTRNIIYMIQCKKCGIQYVGETGQTLANRMNGHRSSIKTDKDTPIAAHFNQPSHTVADMEVVGLEKLAYGRTEDLTRQRRLSRESYWIHQLRTLHPEGLNLESLEITREEHKAYKQKVEELKNLQNKLGTSIKKQRKDLLQLSEKLQGCDVPPEYRNRMSDITEKVKERSEVFREIEAFLPKDNGIFLNTTLGRINVTMFSKSAKHKYKEEYEKFKFVMTIIMLFLSLTLRFVLESRYVKVGDAIFHFLLVWYYCTLTLRESILIVNGSRIKGWWVAHHYISTYLTGVGLTWPDSTTYHLFRDQYMNFSIYLSFVQILQYYYQSGCLYRLRALGERHNMDITVEGFQTWMWRGLKFMLPFVYLGHFFQLYNAYTLYQLSLIPECEEWQVLMMSATFFVLFLGNSISTWGTVVNKLGDKSQAQRLRRQSLYQLEKCKKPGGLHHHRD
;
A
#
# COMPACT_ATOMS: atom_id res chain seq x y z
N MET A 1 -42.80 6.88 -25.38
CA MET A 1 -42.22 7.25 -26.68
C MET A 1 -41.49 8.57 -26.56
N ASP A 2 -42.14 9.63 -26.05
CA ASP A 2 -41.54 10.97 -25.84
C ASP A 2 -40.20 11.00 -25.08
N VAL A 3 -39.98 10.14 -24.08
CA VAL A 3 -38.68 10.09 -23.36
C VAL A 3 -37.57 9.52 -24.24
N LEU A 4 -37.85 8.51 -25.06
CA LEU A 4 -36.86 7.89 -25.95
C LEU A 4 -36.60 8.78 -27.18
N ASP A 5 -37.64 9.42 -27.73
CA ASP A 5 -37.48 10.39 -28.82
C ASP A 5 -36.76 11.66 -28.35
N SER A 6 -37.02 12.14 -27.12
CA SER A 6 -36.28 13.28 -26.54
C SER A 6 -34.79 13.00 -26.28
N LEU A 7 -34.41 11.72 -26.14
CA LEU A 7 -33.02 11.31 -25.97
C LEU A 7 -32.25 11.27 -27.32
N ASP A 8 -32.95 11.02 -28.43
CA ASP A 8 -32.37 10.99 -29.79
C ASP A 8 -32.41 12.38 -30.48
N THR A 9 -33.36 13.26 -30.16
CA THR A 9 -33.49 14.57 -30.85
C THR A 9 -32.40 15.59 -30.54
N ASP A 10 -31.73 15.49 -29.40
CA ASP A 10 -30.77 16.52 -28.98
C ASP A 10 -29.32 16.27 -29.42
N ASN A 11 -28.99 15.13 -30.05
CA ASN A 11 -27.60 14.71 -30.37
C ASN A 11 -26.63 14.75 -29.16
N SER A 12 -27.14 15.05 -27.97
CA SER A 12 -26.42 15.32 -26.74
C SER A 12 -26.13 14.02 -26.02
N PHE A 13 -27.07 13.07 -26.03
CA PHE A 13 -26.91 11.80 -25.33
C PHE A 13 -25.90 10.86 -26.01
N SER A 14 -25.98 10.73 -27.34
CA SER A 14 -25.04 9.94 -28.14
C SER A 14 -23.62 10.53 -28.12
N HIS A 15 -23.49 11.85 -28.31
CA HIS A 15 -22.21 12.56 -28.26
C HIS A 15 -21.60 12.54 -26.85
N HIS A 16 -22.41 12.70 -25.79
CA HIS A 16 -21.92 12.48 -24.44
C HIS A 16 -21.47 11.03 -24.27
N MET A 17 -22.23 10.04 -24.73
CA MET A 17 -21.84 8.62 -24.63
C MET A 17 -20.50 8.31 -25.31
N GLU A 18 -20.25 8.82 -26.51
CA GLU A 18 -18.96 8.62 -27.21
C GLU A 18 -17.78 9.31 -26.51
N GLU A 19 -17.97 10.54 -26.02
CA GLU A 19 -16.97 11.24 -25.21
C GLU A 19 -16.67 10.47 -23.91
N TRP A 20 -17.67 9.81 -23.31
CA TRP A 20 -17.52 8.99 -22.11
C TRP A 20 -16.88 7.63 -22.36
N ASP A 21 -17.17 6.97 -23.48
CA ASP A 21 -16.50 5.73 -23.85
C ASP A 21 -14.99 5.99 -24.03
N SER A 22 -14.61 7.13 -24.61
CA SER A 22 -13.21 7.59 -24.68
C SER A 22 -12.60 7.82 -23.29
N ILE A 23 -13.28 8.54 -22.38
CA ILE A 23 -12.78 8.81 -21.03
C ILE A 23 -12.69 7.52 -20.19
N THR A 24 -13.63 6.59 -20.35
CA THR A 24 -13.65 5.30 -19.65
C THR A 24 -12.50 4.42 -20.12
N GLU A 25 -12.22 4.42 -21.42
CA GLU A 25 -11.07 3.70 -21.98
C GLU A 25 -9.74 4.33 -21.53
N GLU A 26 -9.66 5.67 -21.47
CA GLU A 26 -8.51 6.39 -20.92
C GLU A 26 -8.30 6.09 -19.42
N TYR A 27 -9.38 6.04 -18.62
CA TYR A 27 -9.34 5.66 -17.21
C TYR A 27 -8.89 4.20 -17.02
N LYS A 28 -9.41 3.26 -17.82
CA LYS A 28 -8.96 1.86 -17.83
C LYS A 28 -7.48 1.75 -18.19
N GLN A 29 -7.00 2.51 -19.17
CA GLN A 29 -5.58 2.57 -19.55
C GLN A 29 -4.71 3.13 -18.41
N LEU A 30 -5.16 4.17 -17.72
CA LEU A 30 -4.48 4.73 -16.54
C LEU A 30 -4.46 3.75 -15.35
N GLU A 31 -5.51 2.95 -15.18
CA GLU A 31 -5.57 1.96 -14.10
C GLU A 31 -4.64 0.76 -14.35
N VAL A 32 -4.52 0.32 -15.60
CA VAL A 32 -3.53 -0.68 -16.04
C VAL A 32 -2.10 -0.17 -15.81
N ALA A 33 -1.83 1.12 -16.06
CA ALA A 33 -0.54 1.74 -15.75
C ALA A 33 -0.26 1.81 -14.23
N SER A 34 -1.30 1.89 -13.38
CA SER A 34 -1.16 1.89 -11.91
C SER A 34 -0.86 0.51 -11.30
N GLN A 35 -1.07 -0.57 -12.06
CA GLN A 35 -0.79 -1.96 -11.65
C GLN A 35 0.57 -2.48 -12.12
N ASP A 36 1.48 -1.61 -12.56
CA ASP A 36 2.79 -1.98 -13.10
C ASP A 36 3.78 -2.38 -11.99
N ARG A 37 3.35 -3.23 -11.05
CA ARG A 37 4.24 -3.89 -10.10
C ARG A 37 4.91 -5.06 -10.84
N PRO A 38 6.22 -4.99 -11.08
CA PRO A 38 6.91 -6.01 -11.84
C PRO A 38 6.80 -7.38 -11.16
N VAL A 39 6.45 -8.40 -11.95
CA VAL A 39 6.30 -9.78 -11.48
C VAL A 39 7.59 -10.56 -11.77
N LEU A 40 8.26 -11.04 -10.73
CA LEU A 40 9.38 -11.96 -10.85
C LEU A 40 8.84 -13.37 -11.08
N VAL A 41 8.82 -13.80 -12.33
CA VAL A 41 8.31 -15.12 -12.70
C VAL A 41 9.45 -16.16 -12.76
N THR A 42 9.55 -17.05 -11.78
CA THR A 42 10.54 -18.14 -11.72
C THR A 42 9.87 -19.50 -11.94
N THR A 43 10.63 -20.57 -12.22
CA THR A 43 10.06 -21.91 -12.41
C THR A 43 9.97 -22.63 -11.06
N TYR A 44 8.84 -23.27 -10.75
CA TYR A 44 8.66 -24.00 -9.48
C TYR A 44 9.60 -25.20 -9.37
N ASN A 45 10.37 -25.26 -8.27
CA ASN A 45 11.17 -26.42 -7.88
C ASN A 45 11.08 -26.62 -6.35
N PRO A 46 10.76 -27.83 -5.85
CA PRO A 46 10.62 -28.13 -4.42
C PRO A 46 11.85 -27.81 -3.57
N HIS A 47 13.05 -27.77 -4.15
CA HIS A 47 14.30 -27.50 -3.46
C HIS A 47 14.70 -26.01 -3.47
N LEU A 48 13.85 -25.11 -3.98
CA LEU A 48 14.16 -23.68 -3.99
C LEU A 48 14.19 -23.11 -2.56
N PRO A 49 15.17 -22.24 -2.24
CA PRO A 49 15.15 -21.48 -1.00
C PRO A 49 13.93 -20.53 -1.00
N PRO A 50 13.48 -20.04 0.17
CA PRO A 50 12.30 -19.18 0.27
C PRO A 50 12.55 -17.80 -0.36
N ILE A 51 12.35 -17.71 -1.68
CA ILE A 51 12.71 -16.55 -2.51
C ILE A 51 12.01 -15.27 -2.03
N ASN A 52 10.76 -15.36 -1.56
CA ASN A 52 10.03 -14.21 -1.03
C ASN A 52 10.70 -13.60 0.21
N ASN A 53 11.24 -14.47 1.09
CA ASN A 53 11.94 -14.02 2.29
C ASN A 53 13.29 -13.40 1.93
N ILE A 54 13.99 -13.97 0.95
CA ILE A 54 15.25 -13.43 0.42
C ILE A 54 15.01 -12.07 -0.23
N LEU A 55 13.97 -11.95 -1.06
CA LEU A 55 13.65 -10.72 -1.79
C LEU A 55 13.26 -9.59 -0.82
N ARG A 56 12.52 -9.89 0.24
CA ARG A 56 12.24 -8.94 1.33
C ARG A 56 13.51 -8.56 2.10
N LYS A 57 14.36 -9.54 2.43
CA LYS A 57 15.60 -9.31 3.19
C LYS A 57 16.58 -8.41 2.45
N TYR A 58 16.67 -8.56 1.13
CA TYR A 58 17.62 -7.82 0.29
C TYR A 58 16.95 -6.74 -0.56
N TRP A 59 15.68 -6.41 -0.30
CA TRP A 59 14.94 -5.37 -1.01
C TRP A 59 15.67 -4.03 -0.99
N ASN A 60 16.25 -3.69 0.16
CA ASN A 60 16.99 -2.45 0.35
C ASN A 60 18.15 -2.34 -0.64
N ILE A 61 18.78 -3.46 -1.05
CA ILE A 61 19.86 -3.48 -2.04
C ILE A 61 19.34 -3.05 -3.42
N LEU A 62 18.16 -3.53 -3.83
CA LEU A 62 17.51 -3.12 -5.08
C LEU A 62 17.11 -1.65 -5.04
N GLN A 63 16.83 -1.12 -3.85
CA GLN A 63 16.57 0.31 -3.66
C GLN A 63 17.84 1.17 -3.64
N LEU A 64 19.05 0.61 -3.45
CA LEU A 64 20.31 1.38 -3.44
C LEU A 64 20.64 1.99 -4.80
N SER A 65 20.28 1.31 -5.90
CA SER A 65 20.53 1.81 -7.26
C SER A 65 19.35 2.67 -7.74
N PRO A 66 19.59 3.92 -8.20
CA PRO A 66 18.52 4.81 -8.67
C PRO A 66 17.72 4.23 -9.83
N ARG A 67 18.39 3.48 -10.72
CA ARG A 67 17.76 2.83 -11.89
C ARG A 67 16.78 1.74 -11.47
N THR A 68 17.14 0.96 -10.45
CA THR A 68 16.27 -0.11 -9.92
C THR A 68 15.20 0.44 -8.97
N ARG A 69 15.45 1.56 -8.28
CA ARG A 69 14.44 2.29 -7.51
C ARG A 69 13.35 2.88 -8.41
N GLU A 70 13.72 3.41 -9.56
CA GLU A 70 12.79 3.95 -10.56
C GLU A 70 11.97 2.83 -11.23
N LEU A 71 12.61 1.69 -11.53
CA LEU A 71 11.98 0.51 -12.15
C LEU A 71 11.14 -0.33 -11.18
N PHE A 72 11.53 -0.40 -9.90
CA PHE A 72 10.88 -1.21 -8.88
C PHE A 72 10.49 -0.30 -7.72
N GLN A 73 9.33 0.36 -7.85
CA GLN A 73 8.78 1.22 -6.78
C GLN A 73 8.30 0.38 -5.58
N ASP A 74 7.79 -0.83 -5.86
CA ASP A 74 7.42 -1.85 -4.88
C ASP A 74 8.23 -3.15 -5.10
N PRO A 75 8.45 -3.97 -4.06
CA PRO A 75 9.17 -5.23 -4.20
C PRO A 75 8.47 -6.14 -5.21
N PRO A 76 9.15 -6.69 -6.23
CA PRO A 76 8.49 -7.46 -7.28
C PRO A 76 7.66 -8.64 -6.73
N LEU A 77 6.52 -8.91 -7.35
CA LEU A 77 5.63 -10.01 -6.95
C LEU A 77 6.21 -11.33 -7.49
N ILE A 78 6.41 -12.33 -6.64
CA ILE A 78 6.96 -13.61 -7.08
C ILE A 78 5.83 -14.51 -7.59
N ALA A 79 5.93 -14.94 -8.83
CA ALA A 79 5.04 -15.92 -9.43
C ALA A 79 5.84 -17.14 -9.90
N TYR A 80 5.23 -18.33 -9.81
CA TYR A 80 5.88 -19.56 -10.23
C TYR A 80 5.28 -20.08 -11.54
N ARG A 81 6.13 -20.24 -12.56
CA ARG A 81 5.88 -20.96 -13.81
C ARG A 81 6.02 -22.47 -13.60
N ARG A 82 5.24 -23.24 -14.35
CA ARG A 82 5.40 -24.70 -14.47
C ARG A 82 6.75 -25.05 -15.11
N ASN A 83 7.31 -26.21 -14.77
CA ASN A 83 8.50 -26.73 -15.44
C ASN A 83 8.24 -26.97 -16.94
N LYS A 84 9.28 -26.72 -17.76
CA LYS A 84 9.27 -27.02 -19.20
C LYS A 84 9.19 -28.52 -19.41
N ASN A 85 8.40 -28.94 -20.38
CA ASN A 85 8.39 -30.34 -20.84
C ASN A 85 9.22 -30.48 -22.13
N LEU A 86 9.44 -31.71 -22.57
CA LEU A 86 10.25 -32.04 -23.75
C LEU A 86 9.86 -31.24 -25.01
N ARG A 87 8.58 -30.88 -25.17
CA ARG A 87 8.07 -30.09 -26.30
C ARG A 87 8.59 -28.65 -26.30
N ASP A 88 8.79 -28.05 -25.13
CA ASP A 88 9.22 -26.65 -24.97
C ASP A 88 10.75 -26.48 -25.13
N THR A 89 11.50 -27.58 -25.02
CA THR A 89 12.97 -27.61 -25.12
C THR A 89 13.45 -27.71 -26.57
N LEU A 90 12.67 -28.35 -27.44
CA LEU A 90 13.09 -28.69 -28.80
C LEU A 90 12.97 -27.54 -29.82
N VAL A 91 12.41 -26.38 -29.46
CA VAL A 91 12.09 -25.31 -30.42
C VAL A 91 12.54 -23.93 -29.91
N ARG A 92 13.81 -23.56 -30.20
CA ARG A 92 14.28 -22.20 -30.63
C ARG A 92 15.76 -21.99 -30.29
N ALA A 93 16.55 -21.68 -31.32
CA ALA A 93 17.92 -21.16 -31.23
C ALA A 93 17.96 -19.73 -31.83
N GLN A 94 18.66 -18.80 -31.18
CA GLN A 94 19.13 -17.56 -31.82
C GLN A 94 20.42 -17.03 -31.14
N ILE A 95 21.31 -16.43 -31.94
CA ILE A 95 22.69 -16.03 -31.59
C ILE A 95 22.76 -14.52 -31.23
N PRO A 96 23.59 -14.06 -30.26
CA PRO A 96 23.75 -12.64 -29.91
C PRO A 96 24.59 -11.82 -30.92
N ARG A 97 24.38 -10.49 -30.97
CA ARG A 97 25.12 -9.54 -31.83
C ARG A 97 26.26 -8.81 -31.09
N GLU A 98 27.32 -8.48 -31.82
CA GLU A 98 28.55 -7.81 -31.35
C GLU A 98 28.43 -6.30 -31.06
N ASN A 99 29.33 -5.82 -30.18
CA ASN A 99 29.35 -4.48 -29.59
C ASN A 99 30.43 -3.59 -30.24
N LYS A 100 30.03 -2.45 -30.84
CA LYS A 100 30.88 -1.55 -31.64
C LYS A 100 31.43 -0.34 -30.85
N ASN A 101 32.32 -0.52 -29.88
CA ASN A 101 32.94 0.63 -29.18
C ASN A 101 34.47 0.50 -29.02
N PHE A 102 35.20 0.50 -30.14
CA PHE A 102 36.62 0.82 -30.15
C PHE A 102 36.84 2.22 -30.72
N ILE A 103 37.81 2.94 -30.15
CA ILE A 103 38.41 4.24 -30.54
C ILE A 103 37.97 5.45 -29.68
N THR A 104 38.69 5.67 -28.58
CA THR A 104 39.02 7.03 -28.11
C THR A 104 40.53 7.14 -27.91
N LYS A 105 41.16 8.11 -28.59
CA LYS A 105 42.60 8.44 -28.54
C LYS A 105 43.13 8.54 -27.09
N ASN A 106 44.34 8.00 -26.86
CA ASN A 106 45.09 8.00 -25.59
C ASN A 106 45.39 9.42 -25.06
N ILE A 107 44.46 10.02 -24.32
CA ILE A 107 44.71 11.25 -23.55
C ILE A 107 44.90 10.86 -22.08
N PRO A 108 46.00 11.27 -21.41
CA PRO A 108 46.25 10.87 -20.03
C PRO A 108 45.20 11.49 -19.08
N PRO A 109 44.62 10.70 -18.17
CA PRO A 109 43.66 11.20 -17.20
C PRO A 109 44.37 12.00 -16.10
N GLY A 110 43.67 13.00 -15.55
CA GLY A 110 44.22 13.95 -14.57
C GLY A 110 43.63 15.34 -14.67
N SER A 111 43.96 16.19 -13.70
CA SER A 111 43.66 17.62 -13.67
C SER A 111 44.84 18.39 -14.28
N TYR A 112 44.58 19.19 -15.31
CA TYR A 112 45.60 19.93 -16.05
C TYR A 112 45.17 21.38 -16.36
N PRO A 113 46.09 22.36 -16.38
CA PRO A 113 45.79 23.67 -16.91
C PRO A 113 45.49 23.57 -18.42
N CYS A 114 44.64 24.46 -18.93
CA CYS A 114 44.18 24.36 -20.33
C CYS A 114 45.19 24.91 -21.37
N GLY A 115 46.39 25.33 -20.97
CA GLY A 115 47.46 25.78 -21.88
C GLY A 115 47.17 27.05 -22.69
N ARG A 116 46.24 27.90 -22.25
CA ARG A 116 45.91 29.20 -22.89
C ARG A 116 46.00 30.33 -21.86
N LYS A 117 45.88 31.60 -22.27
CA LYS A 117 45.73 32.77 -21.39
C LYS A 117 44.44 32.62 -20.54
N CYS A 118 44.54 31.99 -19.38
CA CYS A 118 43.42 31.71 -18.47
C CYS A 118 43.88 31.91 -17.02
N LEU A 119 43.21 32.83 -16.32
CA LEU A 119 43.50 33.14 -14.90
C LEU A 119 43.27 31.95 -13.98
N THR A 120 42.45 30.97 -14.36
CA THR A 120 42.25 29.77 -13.55
C THR A 120 43.45 28.84 -13.59
N CYS A 121 44.23 28.83 -14.68
CA CYS A 121 45.39 27.95 -14.82
C CYS A 121 46.47 28.18 -13.75
N THR A 122 46.56 29.39 -13.16
CA THR A 122 47.53 29.70 -12.10
C THR A 122 47.21 28.99 -10.78
N TYR A 123 45.95 28.63 -10.58
CA TYR A 123 45.48 27.94 -9.37
C TYR A 123 45.33 26.43 -9.59
N VAL A 124 45.30 25.93 -10.83
CA VAL A 124 45.08 24.51 -11.11
C VAL A 124 46.34 23.69 -10.83
N ARG A 125 46.24 22.75 -9.90
CA ARG A 125 47.31 21.75 -9.67
C ARG A 125 47.29 20.71 -10.78
N LYS A 126 48.44 20.52 -11.43
CA LYS A 126 48.69 19.39 -12.33
C LYS A 126 48.81 18.12 -11.50
N SER A 127 47.84 17.22 -11.58
CA SER A 127 47.90 15.95 -10.86
C SER A 127 47.06 14.86 -11.52
N LYS A 128 47.47 13.61 -11.35
CA LYS A 128 46.68 12.41 -11.70
C LYS A 128 45.83 11.92 -10.53
N ASP A 129 46.08 12.43 -9.33
CA ASP A 129 45.40 12.07 -8.10
C ASP A 129 45.15 13.28 -7.20
N PHE A 130 44.34 13.07 -6.17
CA PHE A 130 44.12 14.02 -5.09
C PHE A 130 44.02 13.28 -3.76
N GLN A 131 44.27 14.01 -2.68
CA GLN A 131 44.28 13.47 -1.34
C GLN A 131 43.34 14.29 -0.45
N SER A 132 42.57 13.62 0.40
CA SER A 132 41.82 14.28 1.46
C SER A 132 42.79 14.81 2.52
N HIS A 133 42.70 16.09 2.86
CA HIS A 133 43.51 16.67 3.93
C HIS A 133 43.18 16.06 5.30
N ARG A 134 41.90 15.71 5.53
CA ARG A 134 41.43 15.15 6.80
C ARG A 134 41.70 13.67 6.96
N THR A 135 41.43 12.87 5.94
CA THR A 135 41.52 11.39 6.04
C THR A 135 42.83 10.82 5.51
N SER A 136 43.67 11.65 4.88
CA SER A 136 44.90 11.25 4.18
C SER A 136 44.70 10.21 3.06
N ARG A 137 43.46 9.87 2.71
CA ARG A 137 43.13 8.94 1.61
C ARG A 137 43.39 9.56 0.25
N ARG A 138 43.96 8.78 -0.67
CA ARG A 138 44.33 9.20 -2.03
C ARG A 138 43.39 8.60 -3.07
N TYR A 139 43.01 9.41 -4.06
CA TYR A 139 42.04 9.05 -5.10
C TYR A 139 42.58 9.41 -6.48
N THR A 140 42.45 8.50 -7.44
CA THR A 140 42.91 8.71 -8.82
C THR A 140 41.84 9.38 -9.67
N ILE A 141 42.23 10.40 -10.43
CA ILE A 141 41.38 11.10 -11.39
C ILE A 141 41.31 10.26 -12.66
N ARG A 142 40.11 9.82 -13.05
CA ARG A 142 39.90 8.91 -14.19
C ARG A 142 39.68 9.60 -15.53
N ALA A 143 39.42 10.91 -15.53
CA ALA A 143 39.14 11.69 -16.73
C ALA A 143 40.21 12.76 -16.95
N HIS A 144 40.38 13.20 -18.20
CA HIS A 144 41.18 14.38 -18.51
C HIS A 144 40.35 15.66 -18.27
N ILE A 145 40.67 16.40 -17.21
CA ILE A 145 39.95 17.60 -16.76
C ILE A 145 40.84 18.83 -16.91
N THR A 146 40.31 19.87 -17.55
CA THR A 146 40.99 21.15 -17.74
C THR A 146 40.10 22.31 -17.34
N CYS A 147 40.64 23.54 -17.33
CA CYS A 147 39.86 24.77 -17.07
C CYS A 147 38.65 24.95 -18.02
N ARG A 148 38.64 24.29 -19.18
CA ARG A 148 37.55 24.36 -20.16
C ARG A 148 36.53 23.22 -20.04
N THR A 149 36.80 22.22 -19.20
CA THR A 149 35.88 21.10 -19.01
C THR A 149 34.62 21.59 -18.28
N ARG A 150 33.47 21.14 -18.77
CA ARG A 150 32.12 21.38 -18.21
C ARG A 150 31.61 20.11 -17.54
N ASN A 151 30.56 20.25 -16.74
CA ASN A 151 29.88 19.14 -16.07
C ASN A 151 30.83 18.31 -15.19
N ILE A 152 31.50 18.99 -14.25
CA ILE A 152 32.52 18.39 -13.40
C ILE A 152 32.26 18.66 -11.92
N ILE A 153 32.87 17.83 -11.08
CA ILE A 153 33.10 18.09 -9.66
C ILE A 153 34.55 18.56 -9.52
N TYR A 154 34.77 19.61 -8.75
CA TYR A 154 36.10 20.16 -8.44
C TYR A 154 36.27 20.33 -6.93
N MET A 155 37.53 20.45 -6.53
CA MET A 155 37.94 20.77 -5.17
C MET A 155 38.75 22.06 -5.18
N ILE A 156 38.54 22.88 -4.15
CA ILE A 156 39.43 23.99 -3.79
C ILE A 156 40.12 23.61 -2.49
N GLN A 157 41.43 23.78 -2.44
CA GLN A 157 42.25 23.55 -1.25
C GLN A 157 43.03 24.82 -0.92
N CYS A 158 43.07 25.19 0.35
CA CYS A 158 43.96 26.24 0.83
C CYS A 158 45.37 25.67 1.02
N LYS A 159 46.38 26.32 0.43
CA LYS A 159 47.78 25.93 0.54
C LYS A 159 48.38 26.16 1.94
N LYS A 160 47.81 27.10 2.71
CA LYS A 160 48.30 27.45 4.06
C LYS A 160 47.80 26.49 5.14
N CYS A 161 46.48 26.33 5.25
CA CYS A 161 45.87 25.52 6.30
C CYS A 161 45.38 24.14 5.83
N GLY A 162 45.45 23.84 4.53
CA GLY A 162 45.05 22.55 3.99
C GLY A 162 43.54 22.31 3.91
N ILE A 163 42.70 23.23 4.41
CA ILE A 163 41.24 23.08 4.41
C ILE A 163 40.71 22.94 2.97
N GLN A 164 39.71 22.07 2.79
CA GLN A 164 39.17 21.69 1.49
C GLN A 164 37.69 22.09 1.36
N TYR A 165 37.32 22.47 0.14
CA TYR A 165 35.97 22.74 -0.34
C TYR A 165 35.71 21.86 -1.57
N VAL A 166 34.53 21.26 -1.66
CA VAL A 166 34.08 20.55 -2.87
C VAL A 166 32.92 21.30 -3.50
N GLY A 167 32.95 21.44 -4.83
CA GLY A 167 31.90 22.12 -5.57
C GLY A 167 31.56 21.44 -6.90
N GLU A 168 30.34 21.67 -7.39
CA GLU A 168 29.92 21.31 -8.75
C GLU A 168 29.90 22.50 -9.72
N THR A 169 30.05 22.20 -11.02
CA THR A 169 29.72 23.16 -12.08
C THR A 169 29.18 22.49 -13.34
N GLY A 170 28.05 22.99 -13.85
CA GLY A 170 27.59 22.76 -15.22
C GLY A 170 28.32 23.62 -16.26
N GLN A 171 28.79 24.80 -15.86
CA GLN A 171 29.61 25.69 -16.69
C GLN A 171 31.06 25.19 -16.80
N THR A 172 31.90 25.89 -17.57
CA THR A 172 33.35 25.61 -17.59
C THR A 172 33.96 25.90 -16.22
N LEU A 173 34.97 25.12 -15.81
CA LEU A 173 35.69 25.37 -14.57
C LEU A 173 36.25 26.80 -14.50
N ALA A 174 36.72 27.35 -15.63
CA ALA A 174 37.18 28.73 -15.71
C ALA A 174 36.11 29.74 -15.29
N ASN A 175 34.88 29.60 -15.79
CA ASN A 175 33.78 30.49 -15.45
C ASN A 175 33.38 30.35 -13.98
N ARG A 176 33.33 29.12 -13.46
CA ARG A 176 33.02 28.92 -12.04
C ARG A 176 34.05 29.58 -11.11
N MET A 177 35.33 29.47 -11.46
CA MET A 177 36.41 30.11 -10.69
C MET A 177 36.43 31.63 -10.81
N ASN A 178 35.98 32.21 -11.93
CA ASN A 178 35.72 33.65 -12.02
C ASN A 178 34.66 34.09 -10.99
N GLY A 179 33.60 33.29 -10.84
CA GLY A 179 32.57 33.54 -9.82
C GLY A 179 33.14 33.57 -8.41
N HIS A 180 33.95 32.57 -8.03
CA HIS A 180 34.62 32.55 -6.72
C HIS A 180 35.57 33.72 -6.52
N ARG A 181 36.40 34.06 -7.52
CA ARG A 181 37.28 35.24 -7.45
C ARG A 181 36.50 36.54 -7.26
N SER A 182 35.37 36.68 -7.96
CA SER A 182 34.50 37.84 -7.79
C SER A 182 33.90 37.87 -6.38
N SER A 183 33.43 36.74 -5.85
CA SER A 183 32.90 36.66 -4.48
C SER A 183 33.95 37.04 -3.44
N ILE A 184 35.19 36.59 -3.59
CA ILE A 184 36.29 36.96 -2.68
C ILE A 184 36.58 38.46 -2.78
N LYS A 185 36.73 39.00 -4.00
CA LYS A 185 36.99 40.43 -4.22
C LYS A 185 35.88 41.35 -3.68
N THR A 186 34.64 40.89 -3.71
CA THR A 186 33.46 41.67 -3.27
C THR A 186 32.99 41.32 -1.86
N ASP A 187 33.76 40.51 -1.13
CA ASP A 187 33.46 40.04 0.23
C ASP A 187 32.04 39.52 0.42
N LYS A 188 31.56 38.70 -0.53
CA LYS A 188 30.24 38.08 -0.43
C LYS A 188 30.24 37.01 0.66
N ASP A 189 29.14 36.88 1.38
CA ASP A 189 28.92 35.83 2.38
C ASP A 189 28.84 34.44 1.72
N THR A 190 30.02 33.87 1.48
CA THR A 190 30.21 32.52 0.95
C THR A 190 31.37 31.89 1.70
N PRO A 191 31.36 30.57 1.96
CA PRO A 191 32.41 29.94 2.77
C PRO A 191 33.83 30.11 2.21
N ILE A 192 33.95 30.17 0.88
CA ILE A 192 35.23 30.40 0.20
C ILE A 192 35.69 31.86 0.39
N ALA A 193 34.81 32.84 0.19
CA ALA A 193 35.17 34.25 0.37
C ALA A 193 35.50 34.56 1.82
N ALA A 194 34.66 34.11 2.76
CA ALA A 194 34.88 34.27 4.19
C ALA A 194 36.23 33.68 4.64
N HIS A 195 36.68 32.57 4.02
CA HIS A 195 37.98 31.97 4.32
C HIS A 195 39.16 32.77 3.73
N PHE A 196 39.12 33.09 2.43
CA PHE A 196 40.25 33.75 1.74
C PHE A 196 40.38 35.25 1.99
N ASN A 197 39.41 35.87 2.68
CA ASN A 197 39.48 37.25 3.18
C ASN A 197 39.96 37.34 4.65
N GLN A 198 40.30 36.22 5.30
CA GLN A 198 40.90 36.24 6.64
C GLN A 198 42.30 36.86 6.62
N PRO A 199 42.77 37.52 7.70
CA PRO A 199 44.06 38.23 7.71
C PRO A 199 45.28 37.36 7.36
N SER A 200 45.22 36.06 7.63
CA SER A 200 46.29 35.10 7.35
C SER A 200 46.18 34.40 5.99
N HIS A 201 45.10 34.60 5.24
CA HIS A 201 44.80 33.90 3.99
C HIS A 201 44.58 34.88 2.83
N THR A 202 44.94 34.46 1.62
CA THR A 202 44.75 35.28 0.42
C THR A 202 44.32 34.41 -0.76
N VAL A 203 43.76 35.01 -1.81
CA VAL A 203 43.40 34.28 -3.05
C VAL A 203 44.60 33.55 -3.68
N ALA A 204 45.83 34.02 -3.45
CA ALA A 204 47.05 33.36 -3.94
C ALA A 204 47.28 31.98 -3.31
N ASP A 205 46.73 31.75 -2.11
CA ASP A 205 46.80 30.49 -1.37
C ASP A 205 45.79 29.45 -1.90
N MET A 206 44.97 29.80 -2.90
CA MET A 206 43.98 28.91 -3.49
C MET A 206 44.63 27.89 -4.45
N GLU A 207 44.28 26.62 -4.29
CA GLU A 207 44.62 25.55 -5.22
C GLU A 207 43.34 24.85 -5.71
N VAL A 208 43.24 24.55 -7.01
CA VAL A 208 42.05 23.95 -7.63
C VAL A 208 42.41 22.62 -8.28
N VAL A 209 41.59 21.60 -8.05
CA VAL A 209 41.74 20.27 -8.65
C VAL A 209 40.41 19.80 -9.22
N GLY A 210 40.40 19.36 -10.48
CA GLY A 210 39.23 18.67 -11.05
C GLY A 210 39.18 17.22 -10.55
N LEU A 211 38.07 16.83 -9.91
CA LEU A 211 37.93 15.50 -9.29
C LEU A 211 37.33 14.48 -10.25
N GLU A 212 36.22 14.84 -10.88
CA GLU A 212 35.39 13.92 -11.65
C GLU A 212 34.68 14.64 -12.79
N LYS A 213 34.64 14.04 -13.99
CA LYS A 213 33.86 14.51 -15.13
C LYS A 213 32.67 13.59 -15.33
N LEU A 214 31.48 14.16 -15.44
CA LEU A 214 30.23 13.40 -15.51
C LEU A 214 29.67 13.36 -16.93
N ALA A 215 29.03 12.23 -17.27
CA ALA A 215 28.29 12.07 -18.51
C ALA A 215 26.95 12.84 -18.45
N TYR A 216 26.52 13.40 -19.58
CA TYR A 216 25.22 14.04 -19.69
C TYR A 216 24.09 13.02 -19.53
N GLY A 217 23.04 13.41 -18.83
CA GLY A 217 21.78 12.68 -18.77
C GLY A 217 20.97 12.85 -20.05
N ARG A 218 19.82 12.19 -20.12
CA ARG A 218 18.85 12.40 -21.22
C ARG A 218 18.25 13.80 -21.20
N THR A 219 18.17 14.42 -20.02
CA THR A 219 17.66 15.78 -19.77
C THR A 219 18.68 16.59 -18.96
N GLU A 220 18.54 17.92 -18.97
CA GLU A 220 19.39 18.81 -18.17
C GLU A 220 19.21 18.58 -16.66
N ASP A 221 17.98 18.35 -16.21
CA ASP A 221 17.67 18.07 -14.80
C ASP A 221 18.36 16.82 -14.28
N LEU A 222 18.32 15.72 -15.06
CA LEU A 222 19.03 14.49 -14.71
C LEU A 222 20.55 14.70 -14.67
N THR A 223 21.06 15.59 -15.52
CA THR A 223 22.49 15.95 -15.52
C THR A 223 22.85 16.72 -14.25
N ARG A 224 22.01 17.68 -13.83
CA ARG A 224 22.20 18.44 -12.59
C ARG A 224 22.09 17.56 -11.34
N GLN A 225 21.08 16.69 -11.27
CA GLN A 225 20.91 15.75 -10.14
C GLN A 225 22.12 14.82 -9.98
N ARG A 226 22.68 14.31 -11.09
CA ARG A 226 23.92 13.53 -11.07
C ARG A 226 25.08 14.33 -10.51
N ARG A 227 25.23 15.61 -10.87
CA ARG A 227 26.28 16.47 -10.29
C ARG A 227 26.11 16.65 -8.79
N LEU A 228 24.91 17.02 -8.33
CA LEU A 228 24.63 17.22 -6.90
C LEU A 228 24.88 15.94 -6.07
N SER A 229 24.48 14.78 -6.58
CA SER A 229 24.73 13.50 -5.92
C SER A 229 26.24 13.19 -5.80
N ARG A 230 27.02 13.48 -6.84
CA ARG A 230 28.47 13.25 -6.82
C ARG A 230 29.21 14.31 -6.00
N GLU A 231 28.73 15.55 -5.98
CA GLU A 231 29.21 16.60 -5.08
C GLU A 231 29.05 16.18 -3.62
N SER A 232 27.84 15.77 -3.21
CA SER A 232 27.57 15.26 -1.86
C SER A 232 28.46 14.06 -1.51
N TYR A 233 28.62 13.10 -2.43
CA TYR A 233 29.53 11.98 -2.24
C TYR A 233 30.96 12.45 -1.93
N TRP A 234 31.50 13.39 -2.70
CA TRP A 234 32.87 13.88 -2.50
C TRP A 234 33.00 14.75 -1.24
N ILE A 235 31.97 15.52 -0.88
CA ILE A 235 31.92 16.28 0.38
C ILE A 235 32.09 15.32 1.58
N HIS A 236 31.32 14.23 1.60
CA HIS A 236 31.41 13.24 2.68
C HIS A 236 32.71 12.44 2.64
N GLN A 237 33.17 12.02 1.45
CA GLN A 237 34.42 11.24 1.34
C GLN A 237 35.65 12.04 1.73
N LEU A 238 35.70 13.32 1.39
CA LEU A 238 36.84 14.19 1.69
C LEU A 238 36.73 14.88 3.06
N ARG A 239 35.59 14.75 3.74
CA ARG A 239 35.27 15.40 5.02
C ARG A 239 35.38 16.92 4.93
N THR A 240 34.69 17.50 3.95
CA THR A 240 34.76 18.95 3.69
C THR A 240 33.63 19.75 4.33
N LEU A 241 32.77 19.14 5.14
CA LEU A 241 31.74 19.87 5.89
C LEU A 241 32.36 20.66 7.05
N HIS A 242 31.85 21.86 7.31
CA HIS A 242 32.22 22.66 8.47
C HIS A 242 31.90 21.89 9.78
N PRO A 243 32.80 21.89 10.78
CA PRO A 243 34.04 22.67 10.90
C PRO A 243 35.28 22.03 10.26
N GLU A 244 35.17 20.83 9.69
CA GLU A 244 36.31 20.10 9.14
C GLU A 244 36.74 20.54 7.74
N GLY A 245 35.84 21.19 6.99
CA GLY A 245 36.11 21.85 5.72
C GLY A 245 35.23 23.08 5.51
N LEU A 246 35.17 23.56 4.28
CA LEU A 246 34.48 24.81 3.92
C LEU A 246 33.03 24.62 3.42
N ASN A 247 32.56 23.40 3.19
CA ASN A 247 31.17 23.17 2.79
C ASN A 247 30.22 23.38 3.98
N LEU A 248 29.14 24.14 3.80
CA LEU A 248 28.05 24.23 4.77
C LEU A 248 26.99 23.17 4.47
N GLU A 249 26.37 22.60 5.50
CA GLU A 249 25.23 21.70 5.34
C GLU A 249 24.03 22.50 4.81
N SER A 250 23.59 22.21 3.59
CA SER A 250 22.63 23.06 2.87
C SER A 250 21.20 22.87 3.39
N LEU A 251 20.73 23.78 4.26
CA LEU A 251 19.32 23.95 4.67
C LEU A 251 18.37 24.36 3.53
N GLU A 252 18.90 24.83 2.39
CA GLU A 252 18.10 25.35 1.27
C GLU A 252 17.42 24.28 0.41
N ILE A 253 18.02 23.09 0.25
CA ILE A 253 17.44 21.98 -0.52
C ILE A 253 16.11 21.54 0.13
N THR A 254 16.07 21.48 1.46
CA THR A 254 14.87 21.12 2.22
C THR A 254 13.78 22.19 2.14
N ARG A 255 14.14 23.46 1.96
CA ARG A 255 13.17 24.57 1.88
C ARG A 255 12.44 24.61 0.54
N GLU A 256 13.15 24.42 -0.57
CA GLU A 256 12.53 24.38 -1.91
C GLU A 256 11.68 23.12 -2.11
N GLU A 257 12.14 21.95 -1.63
CA GLU A 257 11.36 20.71 -1.64
C GLU A 257 10.07 20.84 -0.80
N HIS A 258 10.15 21.48 0.36
CA HIS A 258 8.97 21.74 1.21
C HIS A 258 8.00 22.75 0.57
N LYS A 259 8.49 23.79 -0.12
CA LYS A 259 7.66 24.75 -0.84
C LYS A 259 6.92 24.07 -1.99
N ALA A 260 7.62 23.24 -2.77
CA ALA A 260 7.02 22.44 -3.85
C ALA A 260 5.98 21.44 -3.31
N TYR A 261 6.26 20.81 -2.16
CA TYR A 261 5.30 19.94 -1.49
C TYR A 261 4.00 20.68 -1.11
N LYS A 262 4.10 21.86 -0.46
CA LYS A 262 2.92 22.66 -0.08
C LYS A 262 2.06 23.04 -1.30
N GLN A 263 2.68 23.45 -2.40
CA GLN A 263 1.95 23.78 -3.63
C GLN A 263 1.17 22.57 -4.16
N LYS A 264 1.81 21.40 -4.25
CA LYS A 264 1.16 20.17 -4.71
C LYS A 264 0.01 19.72 -3.81
N VAL A 265 0.11 19.93 -2.49
CA VAL A 265 -0.98 19.63 -1.55
C VAL A 265 -2.20 20.52 -1.82
N GLU A 266 -2.00 21.81 -2.07
CA GLU A 266 -3.11 22.74 -2.36
C GLU A 266 -3.75 22.46 -3.73
N GLU A 267 -2.95 22.17 -4.76
CA GLU A 267 -3.44 21.74 -6.07
C GLU A 267 -4.31 20.48 -5.96
N LEU A 268 -3.85 19.49 -5.19
CA LEU A 268 -4.58 18.25 -4.95
C LEU A 268 -5.92 18.51 -4.26
N LYS A 269 -5.97 19.41 -3.28
CA LYS A 269 -7.20 19.79 -2.59
C LYS A 269 -8.21 20.47 -3.52
N ASN A 270 -7.74 21.36 -4.39
CA ASN A 270 -8.59 22.02 -5.39
C ASN A 270 -9.18 21.03 -6.39
N LEU A 271 -8.37 20.09 -6.88
CA LEU A 271 -8.83 19.01 -7.76
C LEU A 271 -9.86 18.10 -7.08
N GLN A 272 -9.64 17.75 -5.80
CA GLN A 272 -10.59 16.95 -5.02
C GLN A 272 -11.96 17.63 -4.90
N ASN A 273 -11.99 18.94 -4.62
CA ASN A 273 -13.24 19.69 -4.52
C ASN A 273 -13.96 19.78 -5.87
N LYS A 274 -13.22 20.04 -6.96
CA LYS A 274 -13.78 20.10 -8.32
C LYS A 274 -14.34 18.75 -8.76
N LEU A 275 -13.62 17.66 -8.52
CA LEU A 275 -14.06 16.31 -8.88
C LEU A 275 -15.27 15.88 -8.01
N GLY A 276 -15.24 16.16 -6.71
CA GLY A 276 -16.33 15.83 -5.78
C GLY A 276 -17.63 16.55 -6.11
N THR A 277 -17.57 17.82 -6.52
CA THR A 277 -18.77 18.55 -6.97
C THR A 277 -19.31 18.02 -8.30
N SER A 278 -18.43 17.70 -9.26
CA SER A 278 -18.81 17.11 -10.54
C SER A 278 -19.49 15.74 -10.39
N ILE A 279 -18.92 14.85 -9.56
CA ILE A 279 -19.49 13.51 -9.31
C ILE A 279 -20.84 13.61 -8.58
N LYS A 280 -20.97 14.49 -7.58
CA LYS A 280 -22.26 14.71 -6.89
C LYS A 280 -23.36 15.14 -7.88
N LYS A 281 -23.02 16.02 -8.83
CA LYS A 281 -23.94 16.44 -9.91
C LYS A 281 -24.33 15.25 -10.79
N GLN A 282 -23.36 14.54 -11.37
CA GLN A 282 -23.65 13.43 -12.28
C GLN A 282 -24.41 12.28 -11.62
N ARG A 283 -24.16 12.00 -10.33
CA ARG A 283 -24.93 11.00 -9.59
C ARG A 283 -26.40 11.38 -9.42
N LYS A 284 -26.68 12.67 -9.16
CA LYS A 284 -28.05 13.18 -9.09
C LYS A 284 -28.75 13.02 -10.44
N ASP A 285 -28.06 13.35 -11.53
CA ASP A 285 -28.59 13.23 -12.88
C ASP A 285 -28.87 11.76 -13.25
N LEU A 286 -27.97 10.84 -12.89
CA LEU A 286 -28.16 9.39 -13.08
C LEU A 286 -29.32 8.82 -12.26
N LEU A 287 -29.50 9.26 -11.01
CA LEU A 287 -30.63 8.84 -10.18
C LEU A 287 -31.95 9.28 -10.80
N GLN A 288 -32.03 10.52 -11.27
CA GLN A 288 -33.21 11.03 -11.97
C GLN A 288 -33.49 10.27 -13.27
N LEU A 289 -32.45 9.91 -14.02
CA LEU A 289 -32.60 9.08 -15.22
C LEU A 289 -33.10 7.68 -14.86
N SER A 290 -32.54 7.04 -13.84
CA SER A 290 -32.97 5.71 -13.38
C SER A 290 -34.43 5.70 -12.93
N GLU A 291 -34.88 6.75 -12.24
CA GLU A 291 -36.26 6.89 -11.76
C GLU A 291 -37.23 7.06 -12.95
N LYS A 292 -36.86 7.87 -13.94
CA LYS A 292 -37.63 8.03 -15.18
C LYS A 292 -37.73 6.72 -15.99
N LEU A 293 -36.66 5.92 -16.00
CA LEU A 293 -36.63 4.63 -16.69
C LEU A 293 -37.48 3.57 -15.97
N GLN A 294 -37.56 3.60 -14.64
CA GLN A 294 -38.41 2.68 -13.84
C GLN A 294 -39.91 2.99 -13.94
N GLY A 295 -40.29 4.24 -14.24
CA GLY A 295 -41.68 4.67 -14.35
C GLY A 295 -42.35 4.47 -15.72
N CYS A 296 -41.63 3.97 -16.73
CA CYS A 296 -42.16 3.83 -18.09
C CYS A 296 -42.62 2.39 -18.38
N ASP A 297 -43.84 2.23 -18.87
CA ASP A 297 -44.32 0.95 -19.41
C ASP A 297 -43.80 0.79 -20.85
N VAL A 298 -42.92 -0.19 -21.08
CA VAL A 298 -42.09 -0.25 -22.30
C VAL A 298 -42.67 -1.28 -23.28
N PRO A 299 -43.01 -0.86 -24.52
CA PRO A 299 -43.44 -1.77 -25.58
C PRO A 299 -42.38 -2.85 -25.90
N PRO A 300 -42.77 -4.05 -26.38
CA PRO A 300 -41.86 -5.19 -26.57
C PRO A 300 -40.65 -4.90 -27.47
N GLU A 301 -40.81 -4.03 -28.46
CA GLU A 301 -39.80 -3.66 -29.46
C GLU A 301 -38.64 -2.83 -28.85
N TYR A 302 -38.93 -2.02 -27.83
CA TYR A 302 -37.95 -1.15 -27.17
C TYR A 302 -37.35 -1.78 -25.90
N ARG A 303 -37.81 -2.98 -25.52
CA ARG A 303 -37.37 -3.67 -24.29
C ARG A 303 -35.88 -4.00 -24.31
N ASN A 304 -35.32 -4.38 -25.46
CA ASN A 304 -33.88 -4.66 -25.60
C ASN A 304 -33.05 -3.36 -25.46
N ARG A 305 -33.49 -2.27 -26.10
CA ARG A 305 -32.83 -0.95 -26.01
C ARG A 305 -32.87 -0.39 -24.58
N MET A 306 -33.99 -0.60 -23.89
CA MET A 306 -34.14 -0.25 -22.47
C MET A 306 -33.20 -1.08 -21.57
N SER A 307 -33.02 -2.37 -21.87
CA SER A 307 -32.07 -3.23 -21.16
C SER A 307 -30.63 -2.75 -21.33
N ASP A 308 -30.22 -2.41 -22.56
CA ASP A 308 -28.88 -1.89 -22.86
C ASP A 308 -28.61 -0.55 -22.16
N ILE A 309 -29.58 0.38 -22.17
CA ILE A 309 -29.46 1.67 -21.47
C ILE A 309 -29.36 1.44 -19.95
N THR A 310 -30.16 0.53 -19.40
CA THR A 310 -30.13 0.20 -17.97
C THR A 310 -28.79 -0.43 -17.57
N GLU A 311 -28.21 -1.29 -18.41
CA GLU A 311 -26.89 -1.88 -18.20
C GLU A 311 -25.79 -0.80 -18.24
N LYS A 312 -25.81 0.09 -19.23
CA LYS A 312 -24.87 1.23 -19.32
C LYS A 312 -24.98 2.19 -18.12
N VAL A 313 -26.19 2.49 -17.65
CA VAL A 313 -26.41 3.30 -16.45
C VAL A 313 -25.81 2.62 -15.22
N LYS A 314 -25.94 1.30 -15.11
CA LYS A 314 -25.37 0.50 -14.03
C LYS A 314 -23.84 0.47 -14.08
N GLU A 315 -23.25 0.24 -15.26
CA GLU A 315 -21.79 0.31 -15.45
C GLU A 315 -21.23 1.69 -15.07
N ARG A 316 -21.89 2.77 -15.53
CA ARG A 316 -21.49 4.14 -15.21
C ARG A 316 -21.59 4.45 -13.72
N SER A 317 -22.62 3.93 -13.04
CA SER A 317 -22.72 4.03 -11.58
C SER A 317 -21.58 3.31 -10.85
N GLU A 318 -21.07 2.20 -11.39
CA GLU A 318 -19.93 1.48 -10.81
C GLU A 318 -18.62 2.24 -10.99
N VAL A 319 -18.38 2.83 -12.18
CA VAL A 319 -17.21 3.68 -12.44
C VAL A 319 -17.18 4.90 -11.51
N PHE A 320 -18.31 5.59 -11.32
CA PHE A 320 -18.36 6.71 -10.36
C PHE A 320 -18.08 6.27 -8.93
N ARG A 321 -18.52 5.07 -8.54
CA ARG A 321 -18.24 4.52 -7.22
C ARG A 321 -16.75 4.24 -7.03
N GLU A 322 -16.04 3.85 -8.09
CA GLU A 322 -14.59 3.64 -8.06
C GLU A 322 -13.82 4.96 -7.96
N ILE A 323 -14.20 5.97 -8.75
CA ILE A 323 -13.59 7.30 -8.68
C ILE A 323 -13.84 7.93 -7.30
N GLU A 324 -15.05 7.82 -6.76
CA GLU A 324 -15.42 8.30 -5.41
C GLU A 324 -14.67 7.54 -4.31
N ALA A 325 -14.16 6.33 -4.56
CA ALA A 325 -13.33 5.63 -3.60
C ALA A 325 -11.97 6.32 -3.34
N PHE A 326 -11.54 7.23 -4.23
CA PHE A 326 -10.35 8.06 -4.09
C PHE A 326 -10.65 9.47 -3.60
N LEU A 327 -11.92 9.83 -3.44
CA LEU A 327 -12.31 11.13 -2.89
C LEU A 327 -12.51 11.06 -1.38
N PRO A 328 -12.28 12.18 -0.68
CA PRO A 328 -12.53 12.26 0.76
C PRO A 328 -14.01 11.96 1.04
N LYS A 329 -14.28 10.92 1.83
CA LYS A 329 -15.63 10.57 2.25
C LYS A 329 -15.97 11.16 3.61
N ASP A 330 -17.24 11.45 3.81
CA ASP A 330 -17.75 11.86 5.10
C ASP A 330 -17.77 10.67 6.06
N ASN A 331 -17.29 10.92 7.28
CA ASN A 331 -17.30 9.94 8.36
C ASN A 331 -18.75 9.66 8.79
N GLY A 332 -19.03 8.39 9.12
CA GLY A 332 -20.28 8.04 9.82
C GLY A 332 -20.32 8.63 11.23
N ILE A 333 -21.52 8.61 11.84
CA ILE A 333 -21.78 9.20 13.17
C ILE A 333 -20.74 8.73 14.22
N PHE A 334 -20.47 7.43 14.30
CA PHE A 334 -19.49 6.87 15.26
C PHE A 334 -18.08 7.44 15.10
N LEU A 335 -17.58 7.54 13.85
CA LEU A 335 -16.25 8.09 13.58
C LEU A 335 -16.19 9.59 13.84
N ASN A 336 -17.25 10.32 13.52
CA ASN A 336 -17.33 11.75 13.83
C ASN A 336 -17.33 12.02 15.33
N THR A 337 -18.03 11.19 16.12
CA THR A 337 -18.02 11.31 17.58
C THR A 337 -16.66 10.94 18.17
N THR A 338 -16.01 9.89 17.65
CA THR A 338 -14.76 9.36 18.24
C THR A 338 -13.50 10.12 17.81
N LEU A 339 -13.41 10.53 16.53
CA LEU A 339 -12.22 11.18 15.95
C LEU A 339 -12.44 12.65 15.58
N GLY A 340 -13.67 13.17 15.74
CA GLY A 340 -14.03 14.49 15.25
C GLY A 340 -14.18 14.53 13.72
N ARG A 341 -14.17 15.74 13.15
CA ARG A 341 -14.35 15.99 11.70
C ARG A 341 -13.07 15.75 10.88
N ILE A 342 -12.20 14.83 11.31
CA ILE A 342 -10.96 14.50 10.61
C ILE A 342 -11.26 13.49 9.51
N ASN A 343 -10.86 13.78 8.27
CA ASN A 343 -11.05 12.85 7.16
C ASN A 343 -10.04 11.69 7.24
N VAL A 344 -10.53 10.46 7.40
CA VAL A 344 -9.70 9.24 7.49
C VAL A 344 -9.52 8.53 6.13
N THR A 345 -9.88 9.19 5.03
CA THR A 345 -9.74 8.62 3.69
C THR A 345 -8.28 8.51 3.31
N MET A 346 -7.86 7.31 2.96
CA MET A 346 -6.54 6.99 2.43
C MET A 346 -6.59 7.08 0.91
N PHE A 347 -5.86 8.01 0.32
CA PHE A 347 -5.91 8.24 -1.14
C PHE A 347 -5.12 7.22 -1.95
N SER A 348 -4.08 6.61 -1.37
CA SER A 348 -3.26 5.62 -2.08
C SER A 348 -3.78 4.19 -1.90
N LYS A 349 -3.83 3.41 -2.99
CA LYS A 349 -4.08 1.95 -2.96
C LYS A 349 -3.07 1.25 -2.03
N SER A 350 -1.80 1.67 -2.02
CA SER A 350 -0.76 1.10 -1.16
C SER A 350 -0.99 1.43 0.33
N ALA A 351 -1.44 2.65 0.64
CA ALA A 351 -1.76 3.05 2.02
C ALA A 351 -2.96 2.26 2.57
N LYS A 352 -4.01 2.10 1.75
CA LYS A 352 -5.17 1.27 2.10
C LYS A 352 -4.77 -0.18 2.38
N HIS A 353 -3.91 -0.77 1.54
CA HIS A 353 -3.42 -2.14 1.73
C HIS A 353 -2.55 -2.28 2.98
N LYS A 354 -1.66 -1.31 3.22
CA LYS A 354 -0.79 -1.29 4.40
C LYS A 354 -1.59 -1.20 5.70
N TYR A 355 -2.58 -0.30 5.77
CA TYR A 355 -3.43 -0.17 6.96
C TYR A 355 -4.19 -1.47 7.25
N LYS A 356 -4.69 -2.10 6.20
CA LYS A 356 -5.35 -3.40 6.29
C LYS A 356 -4.42 -4.51 6.79
N GLU A 357 -3.20 -4.60 6.27
CA GLU A 357 -2.20 -5.56 6.77
C GLU A 357 -1.91 -5.34 8.26
N GLU A 358 -1.78 -4.08 8.69
CA GLU A 358 -1.59 -3.72 10.10
C GLU A 358 -2.81 -4.05 10.97
N TYR A 359 -4.03 -3.96 10.43
CA TYR A 359 -5.25 -4.41 11.11
C TYR A 359 -5.29 -5.94 11.29
N GLU A 360 -5.00 -6.70 10.24
CA GLU A 360 -4.96 -8.17 10.31
C GLU A 360 -3.87 -8.67 11.26
N LYS A 361 -2.68 -8.06 11.18
CA LYS A 361 -1.57 -8.34 12.09
C LYS A 361 -1.92 -8.00 13.53
N PHE A 362 -2.59 -6.88 13.77
CA PHE A 362 -3.06 -6.48 15.10
C PHE A 362 -4.00 -7.53 15.70
N LYS A 363 -5.02 -7.97 14.95
CA LYS A 363 -5.93 -9.06 15.39
C LYS A 363 -5.14 -10.29 15.82
N PHE A 364 -4.30 -10.79 14.93
CA PHE A 364 -3.54 -12.01 15.18
C PHE A 364 -2.61 -11.91 16.40
N VAL A 365 -1.85 -10.81 16.52
CA VAL A 365 -0.94 -10.58 17.65
C VAL A 365 -1.73 -10.48 18.95
N MET A 366 -2.84 -9.76 18.97
CA MET A 366 -3.66 -9.61 20.17
C MET A 366 -4.31 -10.94 20.57
N THR A 367 -4.81 -11.75 19.63
CA THR A 367 -5.32 -13.10 19.92
C THR A 367 -4.25 -13.98 20.58
N ILE A 368 -2.99 -13.91 20.13
CA ILE A 368 -1.89 -14.65 20.77
C ILE A 368 -1.64 -14.15 22.19
N ILE A 369 -1.59 -12.83 22.40
CA ILE A 369 -1.41 -12.24 23.73
C ILE A 369 -2.54 -12.67 24.67
N MET A 370 -3.80 -12.61 24.22
CA MET A 370 -4.96 -13.03 25.00
C MET A 370 -4.95 -14.54 25.31
N LEU A 371 -4.49 -15.37 24.38
CA LEU A 371 -4.32 -16.81 24.61
C LEU A 371 -3.31 -17.08 25.72
N PHE A 372 -2.11 -16.48 25.64
CA PHE A 372 -1.10 -16.66 26.67
C PHE A 372 -1.55 -16.12 28.03
N LEU A 373 -2.16 -14.93 28.04
CA LEU A 373 -2.64 -14.31 29.27
C LEU A 373 -3.74 -15.14 29.94
N SER A 374 -4.70 -15.66 29.17
CA SER A 374 -5.77 -16.53 29.71
C SER A 374 -5.24 -17.88 30.21
N LEU A 375 -4.24 -18.48 29.55
CA LEU A 375 -3.55 -19.68 30.04
C LEU A 375 -2.82 -19.43 31.36
N THR A 376 -2.09 -18.31 31.48
CA THR A 376 -1.38 -17.93 32.71
C THR A 376 -2.36 -17.66 33.85
N LEU A 377 -3.46 -16.94 33.60
CA LEU A 377 -4.52 -16.67 34.57
C LEU A 377 -5.26 -17.92 35.02
N ARG A 378 -5.33 -18.95 34.17
CA ARG A 378 -6.01 -20.21 34.47
C ARG A 378 -5.16 -21.20 35.28
N PHE A 379 -3.85 -21.28 34.99
CA PHE A 379 -3.02 -22.40 35.47
C PHE A 379 -1.82 -21.98 36.35
N VAL A 380 -1.42 -20.71 36.36
CA VAL A 380 -0.14 -20.30 36.98
C VAL A 380 -0.33 -19.36 38.17
N LEU A 381 -1.28 -18.42 38.11
CA LEU A 381 -1.42 -17.40 39.15
C LEU A 381 -2.05 -17.96 40.43
N GLU A 382 -1.36 -17.73 41.55
CA GLU A 382 -1.86 -18.02 42.91
C GLU A 382 -3.08 -17.15 43.25
N SER A 383 -3.99 -17.68 44.07
CA SER A 383 -5.32 -17.10 44.36
C SER A 383 -5.32 -15.63 44.78
N ARG A 384 -4.22 -15.14 45.39
CA ARG A 384 -4.11 -13.74 45.86
C ARG A 384 -4.05 -12.69 44.75
N TYR A 385 -3.48 -13.00 43.57
CA TYR A 385 -3.29 -12.03 42.48
C TYR A 385 -4.24 -12.23 41.30
N VAL A 386 -5.06 -13.28 41.37
CA VAL A 386 -5.97 -13.71 40.31
C VAL A 386 -6.98 -12.62 39.92
N LYS A 387 -7.63 -11.97 40.88
CA LYS A 387 -8.68 -10.96 40.58
C LYS A 387 -8.13 -9.73 39.85
N VAL A 388 -6.95 -9.26 40.25
CA VAL A 388 -6.27 -8.13 39.58
C VAL A 388 -5.88 -8.54 38.15
N GLY A 389 -5.36 -9.75 37.98
CA GLY A 389 -5.05 -10.30 36.66
C GLY A 389 -6.27 -10.42 35.76
N ASP A 390 -7.40 -10.88 36.29
CA ASP A 390 -8.66 -10.97 35.55
C ASP A 390 -9.18 -9.59 35.13
N ALA A 391 -9.06 -8.57 36.01
CA ALA A 391 -9.44 -7.20 35.67
C ALA A 391 -8.57 -6.63 34.54
N ILE A 392 -7.26 -6.89 34.57
CA ILE A 392 -6.34 -6.52 33.47
C ILE A 392 -6.74 -7.22 32.17
N PHE A 393 -7.12 -8.50 32.23
CA PHE A 393 -7.58 -9.26 31.07
C PHE A 393 -8.88 -8.69 30.47
N HIS A 394 -9.88 -8.39 31.32
CA HIS A 394 -11.13 -7.77 30.86
C HIS A 394 -10.89 -6.37 30.29
N PHE A 395 -10.03 -5.56 30.92
CA PHE A 395 -9.65 -4.25 30.39
C PHE A 395 -8.98 -4.37 29.01
N LEU A 396 -8.07 -5.33 28.84
CA LEU A 396 -7.44 -5.61 27.55
C LEU A 396 -8.48 -6.00 26.49
N LEU A 397 -9.48 -6.81 26.84
CA LEU A 397 -10.57 -7.20 25.95
C LEU A 397 -11.46 -6.03 25.55
N VAL A 398 -11.84 -5.16 26.50
CA VAL A 398 -12.59 -3.92 26.21
C VAL A 398 -11.79 -3.05 25.25
N TRP A 399 -10.51 -2.81 25.54
CA TRP A 399 -9.62 -2.05 24.67
C TRP A 399 -9.49 -2.67 23.28
N TYR A 400 -9.35 -3.99 23.20
CA TYR A 400 -9.26 -4.73 21.95
C TYR A 400 -10.50 -4.54 21.07
N TYR A 401 -11.71 -4.80 21.61
CA TYR A 401 -12.94 -4.68 20.83
C TYR A 401 -13.27 -3.23 20.47
N CYS A 402 -13.02 -2.26 21.36
CA CYS A 402 -13.09 -0.83 21.02
C CYS A 402 -12.14 -0.48 19.86
N THR A 403 -10.90 -0.97 19.89
CA THR A 403 -9.93 -0.73 18.82
C THR A 403 -10.37 -1.38 17.51
N LEU A 404 -10.98 -2.57 17.55
CA LEU A 404 -11.56 -3.20 16.35
C LEU A 404 -12.68 -2.36 15.76
N THR A 405 -13.65 -1.91 16.56
CA THR A 405 -14.75 -1.08 16.05
C THR A 405 -14.24 0.19 15.35
N LEU A 406 -13.21 0.84 15.91
CA LEU A 406 -12.57 2.00 15.31
C LEU A 406 -11.86 1.67 13.99
N ARG A 407 -10.99 0.65 13.99
CA ARG A 407 -10.23 0.24 12.81
C ARG A 407 -11.13 -0.26 11.68
N GLU A 408 -12.19 -0.98 11.99
CA GLU A 408 -13.16 -1.46 11.02
C GLU A 408 -14.00 -0.33 10.44
N SER A 409 -14.39 0.65 11.26
CA SER A 409 -15.07 1.85 10.76
C SER A 409 -14.19 2.61 9.76
N ILE A 410 -12.89 2.75 10.04
CA ILE A 410 -11.92 3.34 9.10
C ILE A 410 -11.81 2.52 7.81
N LEU A 411 -11.78 1.18 7.92
CA LEU A 411 -11.74 0.28 6.77
C LEU A 411 -13.00 0.38 5.91
N ILE A 412 -14.18 0.52 6.52
CA ILE A 412 -15.47 0.67 5.82
C ILE A 412 -15.48 1.97 4.99
N VAL A 413 -15.07 3.09 5.58
CA VAL A 413 -14.92 4.38 4.86
C VAL A 413 -13.98 4.21 3.65
N ASN A 414 -12.91 3.44 3.82
CA ASN A 414 -11.91 3.20 2.78
C ASN A 414 -12.26 2.07 1.77
N GLY A 415 -13.50 1.55 1.80
CA GLY A 415 -14.04 0.64 0.79
C GLY A 415 -13.99 -0.85 1.17
N SER A 416 -13.72 -1.19 2.44
CA SER A 416 -13.85 -2.57 2.91
C SER A 416 -15.33 -2.94 3.09
N ARG A 417 -15.71 -4.13 2.61
CA ARG A 417 -17.09 -4.65 2.69
C ARG A 417 -17.22 -5.61 3.87
N ILE A 418 -17.40 -5.05 5.06
CA ILE A 418 -17.61 -5.81 6.30
C ILE A 418 -19.13 -6.00 6.49
N LYS A 419 -19.59 -7.23 6.78
CA LYS A 419 -21.04 -7.46 7.01
C LYS A 419 -21.46 -6.81 8.32
N GLY A 420 -22.67 -6.22 8.34
CA GLY A 420 -23.18 -5.46 9.50
C GLY A 420 -23.21 -6.24 10.82
N TRP A 421 -23.48 -7.55 10.80
CA TRP A 421 -23.44 -8.39 12.00
C TRP A 421 -22.08 -8.35 12.70
N TRP A 422 -20.96 -8.39 11.97
CA TRP A 422 -19.63 -8.44 12.59
C TRP A 422 -19.27 -7.12 13.26
N VAL A 423 -19.68 -6.01 12.64
CA VAL A 423 -19.59 -4.69 13.24
C VAL A 423 -20.41 -4.63 14.53
N ALA A 424 -21.66 -5.11 14.51
CA ALA A 424 -22.51 -5.18 15.70
C ALA A 424 -21.95 -6.10 16.80
N HIS A 425 -21.41 -7.26 16.40
CA HIS A 425 -20.78 -8.23 17.29
C HIS A 425 -19.67 -7.61 18.12
N HIS A 426 -18.83 -6.75 17.53
CA HIS A 426 -17.78 -6.05 18.26
C HIS A 426 -18.31 -5.10 19.32
N TYR A 427 -19.36 -4.31 19.02
CA TYR A 427 -20.01 -3.46 20.02
C TYR A 427 -20.61 -4.26 21.18
N ILE A 428 -21.29 -5.37 20.86
CA ILE A 428 -21.87 -6.26 21.87
C ILE A 428 -20.77 -6.91 22.72
N SER A 429 -19.64 -7.27 22.11
CA SER A 429 -18.49 -7.87 22.80
C SER A 429 -17.78 -6.87 23.71
N THR A 430 -17.65 -5.60 23.30
CA THR A 430 -17.18 -4.52 24.17
C THR A 430 -18.08 -4.34 25.39
N TYR A 431 -19.39 -4.36 25.19
CA TYR A 431 -20.35 -4.27 26.29
C TYR A 431 -20.21 -5.48 27.24
N LEU A 432 -20.18 -6.70 26.71
CA LEU A 432 -20.01 -7.93 27.50
C LEU A 432 -18.76 -7.88 28.39
N THR A 433 -17.61 -7.51 27.81
CA THR A 433 -16.34 -7.48 28.54
C THR A 433 -16.26 -6.29 29.49
N GLY A 434 -16.93 -5.18 29.18
CA GLY A 434 -17.11 -4.04 30.07
C GLY A 434 -17.95 -4.38 31.30
N VAL A 435 -19.07 -5.11 31.13
CA VAL A 435 -19.87 -5.60 32.26
C VAL A 435 -19.04 -6.55 33.12
N GLY A 436 -18.31 -7.49 32.50
CA GLY A 436 -17.39 -8.40 33.21
C GLY A 436 -16.30 -7.67 34.02
N LEU A 437 -15.75 -6.57 33.48
CA LEU A 437 -14.76 -5.74 34.19
C LEU A 437 -15.34 -5.10 35.46
N THR A 438 -16.64 -4.77 35.47
CA THR A 438 -17.32 -4.17 36.61
C THR A 438 -17.87 -5.18 37.61
N TRP A 439 -17.67 -6.49 37.39
CA TRP A 439 -18.20 -7.53 38.27
C TRP A 439 -17.41 -7.58 39.59
N PRO A 440 -18.04 -7.27 40.74
CA PRO A 440 -17.37 -7.28 42.04
C PRO A 440 -16.84 -8.67 42.41
N ASP A 441 -15.91 -8.69 43.37
CA ASP A 441 -15.40 -9.93 43.93
C ASP A 441 -16.50 -10.60 44.78
N SER A 442 -17.11 -11.64 44.23
CA SER A 442 -18.33 -12.26 44.72
C SER A 442 -18.28 -13.77 44.52
N THR A 443 -19.09 -14.52 45.25
CA THR A 443 -19.16 -15.98 45.10
C THR A 443 -19.62 -16.38 43.69
N THR A 444 -20.60 -15.66 43.12
CA THR A 444 -21.09 -15.89 41.75
C THR A 444 -19.99 -15.67 40.70
N TYR A 445 -19.12 -14.67 40.89
CA TYR A 445 -17.95 -14.44 40.05
C TYR A 445 -16.99 -15.64 40.07
N HIS A 446 -16.61 -16.12 41.26
CA HIS A 446 -15.68 -17.25 41.39
C HIS A 446 -16.23 -18.55 40.80
N LEU A 447 -17.54 -18.80 40.94
CA LEU A 447 -18.20 -19.97 40.34
C LEU A 447 -18.14 -19.96 38.81
N PHE A 448 -18.26 -18.79 38.19
CA PHE A 448 -18.24 -18.67 36.72
C PHE A 448 -16.84 -18.47 36.12
N ARG A 449 -15.88 -17.97 36.91
CA ARG A 449 -14.55 -17.55 36.44
C ARG A 449 -13.84 -18.59 35.59
N ASP A 450 -13.72 -19.82 36.09
CA ASP A 450 -12.97 -20.88 35.40
C ASP A 450 -13.61 -21.25 34.06
N GLN A 451 -14.94 -21.22 33.99
CA GLN A 451 -15.69 -21.43 32.75
C GLN A 451 -15.41 -20.30 31.75
N TYR A 452 -15.37 -19.04 32.20
CA TYR A 452 -15.02 -17.89 31.36
C TYR A 452 -13.59 -17.96 30.83
N MET A 453 -12.63 -18.37 31.65
CA MET A 453 -11.22 -18.53 31.23
C MET A 453 -11.07 -19.66 30.20
N ASN A 454 -11.73 -20.80 30.42
CA ASN A 454 -11.77 -21.90 29.46
C ASN A 454 -12.40 -21.46 28.13
N PHE A 455 -13.49 -20.69 28.18
CA PHE A 455 -14.11 -20.10 27.00
C PHE A 455 -13.15 -19.15 26.26
N SER A 456 -12.41 -18.31 26.99
CA SER A 456 -11.46 -17.35 26.42
C SER A 456 -10.28 -18.02 25.71
N ILE A 457 -9.73 -19.09 26.31
CA ILE A 457 -8.70 -19.93 25.70
C ILE A 457 -9.23 -20.57 24.42
N TYR A 458 -10.43 -21.17 24.50
CA TYR A 458 -11.08 -21.81 23.38
C TYR A 458 -11.35 -20.83 22.23
N LEU A 459 -11.90 -19.66 22.54
CA LEU A 459 -12.19 -18.61 21.56
C LEU A 459 -10.90 -18.15 20.86
N SER A 460 -9.81 -17.94 21.61
CA SER A 460 -8.52 -17.54 21.04
C SER A 460 -7.94 -18.62 20.10
N PHE A 461 -8.09 -19.90 20.45
CA PHE A 461 -7.72 -21.01 19.57
C PHE A 461 -8.53 -21.01 18.26
N VAL A 462 -9.85 -20.86 18.34
CA VAL A 462 -10.73 -20.81 17.15
C VAL A 462 -10.39 -19.61 16.26
N GLN A 463 -10.12 -18.44 16.86
CA GLN A 463 -9.71 -17.23 16.13
C GLN A 463 -8.41 -17.44 15.35
N ILE A 464 -7.42 -18.13 15.93
CA ILE A 464 -6.16 -18.47 15.23
C ILE A 464 -6.44 -19.39 14.03
N LEU A 465 -7.26 -20.43 14.22
CA LEU A 465 -7.63 -21.34 13.12
C LEU A 465 -8.37 -20.59 12.00
N GLN A 466 -9.32 -19.72 12.35
CA GLN A 466 -10.06 -18.89 11.41
C GLN A 466 -9.11 -17.96 10.64
N TYR A 467 -8.16 -17.32 11.32
CA TYR A 467 -7.18 -16.43 10.68
C TYR A 467 -6.37 -17.14 9.59
N TYR A 468 -5.79 -18.31 9.88
CA TYR A 468 -5.01 -19.07 8.90
C TYR A 468 -5.87 -19.55 7.73
N TYR A 469 -7.06 -20.09 8.02
CA TYR A 469 -7.99 -20.55 7.01
C TYR A 469 -8.39 -19.41 6.06
N GLN A 470 -8.81 -18.27 6.62
CA GLN A 470 -9.33 -17.15 5.84
C GLN A 470 -8.23 -16.41 5.08
N SER A 471 -7.06 -16.20 5.69
CA SER A 471 -5.90 -15.59 5.02
C SER A 471 -5.48 -16.40 3.80
N GLY A 472 -5.43 -17.74 3.91
CA GLY A 472 -5.10 -18.62 2.79
C GLY A 472 -6.17 -18.62 1.69
N CYS A 473 -7.45 -18.56 2.05
CA CYS A 473 -8.54 -18.45 1.07
C CYS A 473 -8.52 -17.13 0.31
N LEU A 474 -8.31 -16.03 1.03
CA LEU A 474 -8.29 -14.67 0.51
C LEU A 474 -7.11 -14.44 -0.43
N TYR A 475 -5.93 -15.00 -0.10
CA TYR A 475 -4.77 -15.00 -0.99
C TYR A 475 -5.06 -15.69 -2.32
N ARG A 476 -5.67 -16.89 -2.30
CA ARG A 476 -6.02 -17.63 -3.53
C ARG A 476 -6.99 -16.86 -4.41
N LEU A 477 -8.04 -16.27 -3.84
CA LEU A 477 -9.02 -15.51 -4.62
C LEU A 477 -8.43 -14.24 -5.25
N ARG A 478 -7.54 -13.54 -4.54
CA ARG A 478 -6.83 -12.39 -5.12
C ARG A 478 -5.92 -12.81 -6.27
N ALA A 479 -5.22 -13.94 -6.13
CA ALA A 479 -4.40 -14.48 -7.20
C ALA A 479 -5.22 -14.89 -8.45
N LEU A 480 -6.50 -15.21 -8.27
CA LEU A 480 -7.44 -15.53 -9.34
C LEU A 480 -8.19 -14.29 -9.90
N GLY A 481 -7.99 -13.10 -9.33
CA GLY A 481 -8.70 -11.88 -9.74
C GLY A 481 -10.19 -11.83 -9.33
N GLU A 482 -10.68 -12.83 -8.59
CA GLU A 482 -12.11 -12.97 -8.23
C GLU A 482 -12.54 -12.10 -7.03
N ARG A 483 -11.62 -11.34 -6.41
CA ARG A 483 -11.95 -10.49 -5.25
C ARG A 483 -11.26 -9.14 -5.26
N HIS A 484 -11.95 -8.17 -4.65
CA HIS A 484 -11.44 -6.83 -4.46
C HIS A 484 -10.28 -6.81 -3.46
N ASN A 485 -9.26 -6.00 -3.75
CA ASN A 485 -8.05 -5.89 -2.93
C ASN A 485 -8.31 -5.43 -1.48
N MET A 486 -9.49 -4.87 -1.18
CA MET A 486 -9.88 -4.32 0.12
C MET A 486 -10.63 -5.29 1.05
N ASP A 487 -10.94 -6.50 0.60
CA ASP A 487 -11.65 -7.49 1.43
C ASP A 487 -10.78 -8.06 2.56
N ILE A 488 -11.24 -7.96 3.81
CA ILE A 488 -10.54 -8.45 5.02
C ILE A 488 -10.93 -9.89 5.40
N THR A 489 -10.16 -10.50 6.31
CA THR A 489 -10.61 -11.69 7.03
C THR A 489 -11.72 -11.25 7.99
N VAL A 490 -12.82 -11.99 8.04
CA VAL A 490 -14.03 -11.64 8.81
C VAL A 490 -14.21 -12.69 9.89
N GLU A 491 -14.57 -12.34 11.12
CA GLU A 491 -14.69 -13.30 12.24
C GLU A 491 -15.71 -14.45 12.05
N GLY A 492 -16.38 -14.54 10.91
CA GLY A 492 -17.07 -15.76 10.52
C GLY A 492 -17.09 -16.04 9.04
N PHE A 493 -18.06 -16.85 8.66
CA PHE A 493 -17.97 -17.58 7.41
C PHE A 493 -18.33 -16.77 6.19
N GLN A 494 -17.73 -17.23 5.12
CA GLN A 494 -17.60 -16.55 3.87
C GLN A 494 -17.71 -17.64 2.80
N THR A 495 -18.66 -17.48 1.88
CA THR A 495 -19.34 -18.58 1.19
C THR A 495 -18.46 -19.44 0.27
N TRP A 496 -17.22 -19.11 -0.07
CA TRP A 496 -16.64 -19.61 -1.34
C TRP A 496 -15.79 -20.90 -1.31
N MET A 497 -15.38 -21.47 -0.16
CA MET A 497 -14.51 -22.67 -0.13
C MET A 497 -15.02 -23.85 0.72
N TRP A 498 -15.88 -24.67 0.11
CA TRP A 498 -16.54 -25.82 0.76
C TRP A 498 -15.62 -26.85 1.43
N ARG A 499 -14.46 -27.18 0.86
CA ARG A 499 -13.60 -28.27 1.40
C ARG A 499 -12.95 -27.89 2.73
N GLY A 500 -12.43 -26.66 2.86
CA GLY A 500 -11.88 -26.19 4.14
C GLY A 500 -12.95 -25.61 5.08
N LEU A 501 -14.10 -25.18 4.56
CA LEU A 501 -15.23 -24.72 5.37
C LEU A 501 -15.79 -25.85 6.25
N LYS A 502 -15.93 -27.07 5.70
CA LYS A 502 -16.35 -28.25 6.48
C LYS A 502 -15.44 -28.57 7.65
N PHE A 503 -14.13 -28.33 7.52
CA PHE A 503 -13.17 -28.54 8.60
C PHE A 503 -13.34 -27.52 9.74
N MET A 504 -13.63 -26.26 9.40
CA MET A 504 -13.76 -25.18 10.38
C MET A 504 -15.11 -25.15 11.10
N LEU A 505 -16.19 -25.60 10.45
CA LEU A 505 -17.55 -25.53 11.00
C LEU A 505 -17.73 -26.20 12.37
N PRO A 506 -17.21 -27.43 12.63
CA PRO A 506 -17.33 -28.07 13.95
C PRO A 506 -16.76 -27.22 15.08
N PHE A 507 -15.59 -26.61 14.87
CA PHE A 507 -14.96 -25.74 15.86
C PHE A 507 -15.79 -24.46 16.09
N VAL A 508 -16.31 -23.84 15.04
CA VAL A 508 -17.11 -22.62 15.24
C VAL A 508 -18.46 -22.91 15.91
N TYR A 509 -19.15 -23.98 15.52
CA TYR A 509 -20.40 -24.38 16.18
C TYR A 509 -20.18 -24.78 17.63
N LEU A 510 -19.10 -25.50 17.95
CA LEU A 510 -18.74 -25.80 19.34
C LEU A 510 -18.52 -24.50 20.14
N GLY A 511 -17.91 -23.48 19.54
CA GLY A 511 -17.83 -22.14 20.13
C GLY A 511 -19.18 -21.48 20.38
N HIS A 512 -20.13 -21.59 19.45
CA HIS A 512 -21.49 -21.09 19.66
C HIS A 512 -22.20 -21.84 20.78
N PHE A 513 -22.09 -23.16 20.83
CA PHE A 513 -22.65 -23.94 21.93
C PHE A 513 -22.01 -23.57 23.27
N PHE A 514 -20.72 -23.25 23.30
CA PHE A 514 -20.07 -22.73 24.51
C PHE A 514 -20.62 -21.33 24.89
N GLN A 515 -20.92 -20.45 23.92
CA GLN A 515 -21.62 -19.18 24.20
C GLN A 515 -23.00 -19.42 24.83
N LEU A 516 -23.77 -20.38 24.32
CA LEU A 516 -25.06 -20.76 24.90
C LEU A 516 -24.89 -21.37 26.30
N TYR A 517 -23.87 -22.22 26.50
CA TYR A 517 -23.56 -22.80 27.80
C TYR A 517 -23.20 -21.71 28.83
N ASN A 518 -22.43 -20.70 28.45
CA ASN A 518 -22.15 -19.54 29.29
C ASN A 518 -23.43 -18.76 29.63
N ALA A 519 -24.29 -18.51 28.64
CA ALA A 519 -25.56 -17.84 28.86
C ALA A 519 -26.44 -18.60 29.86
N TYR A 520 -26.54 -19.93 29.69
CA TYR A 520 -27.32 -20.81 30.56
C TYR A 520 -26.76 -20.85 31.99
N THR A 521 -25.44 -21.07 32.16
CA THR A 521 -24.82 -21.09 33.49
C THR A 521 -25.06 -19.77 34.21
N LEU A 522 -24.84 -18.63 33.54
CA LEU A 522 -25.07 -17.31 34.12
C LEU A 522 -26.55 -17.07 34.45
N TYR A 523 -27.48 -17.56 33.62
CA TYR A 523 -28.90 -17.49 33.92
C TYR A 523 -29.23 -18.27 35.20
N GLN A 524 -28.72 -19.48 35.35
CA GLN A 524 -28.90 -20.26 36.57
C GLN A 524 -28.28 -19.57 37.79
N LEU A 525 -27.09 -18.99 37.65
CA LEU A 525 -26.46 -18.20 38.72
C LEU A 525 -27.29 -16.97 39.10
N SER A 526 -27.97 -16.33 38.13
CA SER A 526 -28.84 -15.17 38.40
C SER A 526 -30.14 -15.51 39.15
N LEU A 527 -30.51 -16.80 39.21
CA LEU A 527 -31.67 -17.28 39.95
C LEU A 527 -31.33 -17.67 41.40
N ILE A 528 -30.05 -17.65 41.78
CA ILE A 528 -29.62 -17.91 43.15
C ILE A 528 -30.14 -16.77 44.04
N PRO A 529 -30.84 -17.06 45.15
CA PRO A 529 -31.42 -16.03 46.03
C PRO A 529 -30.41 -15.02 46.56
N GLU A 530 -29.16 -15.42 46.73
CA GLU A 530 -28.04 -14.60 47.21
C GLU A 530 -27.35 -13.78 46.10
N CYS A 531 -27.79 -13.86 44.85
CA CYS A 531 -27.21 -13.09 43.74
C CYS A 531 -27.80 -11.68 43.69
N GLU A 532 -27.05 -10.69 44.17
CA GLU A 532 -27.39 -9.27 44.07
C GLU A 532 -26.76 -8.59 42.85
N GLU A 533 -25.88 -9.28 42.11
CA GLU A 533 -25.10 -8.70 41.02
C GLU A 533 -25.86 -8.67 39.68
N TRP A 534 -26.30 -7.47 39.28
CA TRP A 534 -26.95 -7.27 37.97
C TRP A 534 -26.07 -7.67 36.77
N GLN A 535 -24.75 -7.68 36.94
CA GLN A 535 -23.77 -8.07 35.93
C GLN A 535 -24.02 -9.50 35.44
N VAL A 536 -24.43 -10.42 36.33
CA VAL A 536 -24.66 -11.84 36.02
C VAL A 536 -25.76 -11.97 34.96
N LEU A 537 -26.91 -11.31 35.21
CA LEU A 537 -28.05 -11.33 34.30
C LEU A 537 -27.73 -10.67 32.96
N MET A 538 -27.04 -9.53 32.98
CA MET A 538 -26.67 -8.81 31.74
C MET A 538 -25.66 -9.60 30.90
N MET A 539 -24.68 -10.26 31.53
CA MET A 539 -23.76 -11.14 30.82
C MET A 539 -24.47 -12.35 30.24
N SER A 540 -25.42 -12.96 30.96
CA SER A 540 -26.26 -14.05 30.46
C SER A 540 -27.00 -13.65 29.18
N ALA A 541 -27.75 -12.54 29.24
CA ALA A 541 -28.50 -12.03 28.11
C ALA A 541 -27.59 -11.70 26.92
N THR A 542 -26.43 -11.10 27.18
CA THR A 542 -25.48 -10.72 26.13
C THR A 542 -24.84 -11.93 25.45
N PHE A 543 -24.43 -12.95 26.21
CA PHE A 543 -23.94 -14.21 25.64
C PHE A 543 -25.01 -14.90 24.79
N PHE A 544 -26.28 -14.85 25.20
CA PHE A 544 -27.39 -15.41 24.43
C PHE A 544 -27.61 -14.67 23.10
N VAL A 545 -27.55 -13.33 23.11
CA VAL A 545 -27.64 -12.52 21.88
C VAL A 545 -26.48 -12.82 20.93
N LEU A 546 -25.25 -12.93 21.45
CA LEU A 546 -24.08 -13.32 20.66
C LEU A 546 -24.25 -14.71 20.05
N PHE A 547 -24.73 -15.69 20.83
CA PHE A 547 -25.02 -17.03 20.35
C PHE A 547 -26.03 -17.03 19.19
N LEU A 548 -27.16 -16.33 19.35
CA LEU A 548 -28.20 -16.27 18.33
C LEU A 548 -27.68 -15.65 17.05
N GLY A 549 -27.05 -14.47 17.12
CA GLY A 549 -26.60 -13.79 15.92
C GLY A 549 -25.43 -14.50 15.22
N ASN A 550 -24.50 -15.08 15.97
CA ASN A 550 -23.40 -15.87 15.41
C ASN A 550 -23.91 -17.14 14.72
N SER A 551 -24.91 -17.80 15.33
CA SER A 551 -25.56 -18.98 14.76
C SER A 551 -26.35 -18.65 13.50
N ILE A 552 -27.16 -17.58 13.50
CA ILE A 552 -27.93 -17.12 12.32
C ILE A 552 -26.99 -16.74 11.18
N SER A 553 -25.93 -15.97 11.46
CA SER A 553 -24.94 -15.55 10.46
C SER A 553 -24.20 -16.73 9.81
N THR A 554 -23.83 -17.71 10.64
CA THR A 554 -23.16 -18.93 10.18
C THR A 554 -24.11 -19.83 9.39
N TRP A 555 -25.34 -20.01 9.88
CA TRP A 555 -26.39 -20.76 9.19
C TRP A 555 -26.71 -20.15 7.82
N GLY A 556 -26.97 -18.84 7.76
CA GLY A 556 -27.24 -18.14 6.50
C GLY A 556 -26.11 -18.29 5.49
N THR A 557 -24.86 -18.35 5.96
CA THR A 557 -23.70 -18.62 5.10
C THR A 557 -23.71 -20.05 4.54
N VAL A 558 -24.09 -21.04 5.34
CA VAL A 558 -24.21 -22.44 4.90
C VAL A 558 -25.36 -22.60 3.89
N VAL A 559 -26.52 -21.99 4.16
CA VAL A 559 -27.71 -22.07 3.29
C VAL A 559 -27.46 -21.44 1.93
N ASN A 560 -26.96 -20.19 1.88
CA ASN A 560 -26.61 -19.52 0.63
C ASN A 560 -25.67 -20.38 -0.21
N LYS A 561 -24.78 -21.11 0.47
CA LYS A 561 -23.75 -21.90 -0.19
C LYS A 561 -24.20 -23.31 -0.63
N LEU A 562 -25.27 -23.84 -0.04
CA LEU A 562 -25.99 -24.99 -0.58
C LEU A 562 -26.76 -24.59 -1.85
N GLY A 563 -27.34 -23.37 -1.87
CA GLY A 563 -27.99 -22.78 -3.04
C GLY A 563 -27.05 -22.56 -4.23
N ASP A 564 -25.88 -21.94 -4.05
CA ASP A 564 -24.90 -21.75 -5.13
C ASP A 564 -24.46 -23.07 -5.77
N LYS A 565 -24.30 -24.11 -4.95
CA LYS A 565 -23.89 -25.45 -5.43
C LYS A 565 -24.98 -26.09 -6.29
N SER A 566 -26.24 -25.99 -5.87
CA SER A 566 -27.35 -26.53 -6.64
C SER A 566 -27.53 -25.77 -7.95
N GLN A 567 -27.35 -24.44 -7.95
CA GLN A 567 -27.38 -23.62 -9.16
C GLN A 567 -26.23 -23.94 -10.13
N ALA A 568 -25.00 -24.05 -9.64
CA ALA A 568 -23.85 -24.43 -10.48
C ALA A 568 -23.99 -25.84 -11.07
N GLN A 569 -24.55 -26.79 -10.31
CA GLN A 569 -24.87 -28.13 -10.81
C GLN A 569 -25.98 -28.09 -11.87
N ARG A 570 -27.00 -27.26 -11.68
CA ARG A 570 -28.09 -27.06 -12.65
C ARG A 570 -27.57 -26.46 -13.96
N LEU A 571 -26.71 -25.44 -13.90
CA LEU A 571 -26.06 -24.83 -15.07
C LEU A 571 -25.16 -25.82 -15.80
N ARG A 572 -24.38 -26.64 -15.08
CA ARG A 572 -23.58 -27.73 -15.70
C ARG A 572 -24.45 -28.77 -16.40
N ARG A 573 -25.59 -29.15 -15.80
CA ARG A 573 -26.55 -30.07 -16.44
C ARG A 573 -27.16 -29.44 -17.69
N GLN A 574 -27.52 -28.16 -17.65
CA GLN A 574 -28.02 -27.43 -18.82
C GLN A 574 -26.97 -27.30 -19.93
N SER A 575 -25.70 -27.02 -19.61
CA SER A 575 -24.63 -26.96 -20.61
C SER A 575 -24.34 -28.32 -21.22
N LEU A 576 -24.35 -29.40 -20.42
CA LEU A 576 -24.21 -30.76 -20.92
C LEU A 576 -25.39 -31.16 -21.83
N TYR A 577 -26.61 -30.79 -21.44
CA TYR A 577 -27.80 -31.02 -22.25
C TYR A 577 -27.76 -30.24 -23.59
N GLN A 578 -27.28 -29.00 -23.60
CA GLN A 578 -27.07 -28.22 -24.83
C GLN A 578 -25.99 -28.84 -25.73
N LEU A 579 -24.89 -29.33 -25.15
CA LEU A 579 -23.84 -30.05 -25.88
C LEU A 579 -24.33 -31.37 -26.48
N GLU A 580 -25.20 -32.10 -25.78
CA GLU A 580 -25.85 -33.30 -26.31
C GLU A 580 -26.85 -32.98 -27.44
N LYS A 581 -27.56 -31.86 -27.34
CA LYS A 581 -28.49 -31.40 -28.38
C LYS A 581 -27.76 -30.99 -29.67
N CYS A 582 -26.60 -30.34 -29.56
CA CYS A 582 -25.72 -30.02 -30.71
C CYS A 582 -25.06 -31.25 -31.34
N LYS A 583 -25.04 -32.41 -30.66
CA LYS A 583 -24.49 -33.68 -31.19
C LYS A 583 -25.52 -34.54 -31.91
N LYS A 584 -26.81 -34.18 -31.94
CA LYS A 584 -27.77 -34.87 -32.81
C LYS A 584 -27.63 -34.32 -34.23
N PRO A 585 -27.17 -35.14 -35.21
CA PRO A 585 -27.12 -34.70 -36.60
C PRO A 585 -28.56 -34.43 -37.08
N GLY A 586 -28.75 -33.28 -37.72
CA GLY A 586 -29.98 -32.97 -38.43
C GLY A 586 -30.32 -34.10 -39.39
N GLY A 587 -31.53 -34.65 -39.25
CA GLY A 587 -32.04 -35.64 -40.18
C GLY A 587 -32.02 -35.08 -41.59
N LEU A 588 -31.28 -35.73 -42.47
CA LEU A 588 -31.43 -35.57 -43.91
C LEU A 588 -32.86 -36.01 -44.28
N HIS A 589 -33.72 -35.04 -44.58
CA HIS A 589 -34.89 -35.28 -45.41
C HIS A 589 -34.39 -35.64 -46.81
N HIS A 590 -34.37 -36.93 -47.12
CA HIS A 590 -34.30 -37.38 -48.52
C HIS A 590 -35.70 -37.19 -49.13
N HIS A 591 -35.84 -36.18 -49.97
CA HIS A 591 -36.83 -36.20 -51.04
C HIS A 591 -36.50 -37.37 -51.98
N ARG A 592 -37.46 -38.27 -52.18
CA ARG A 592 -37.50 -39.17 -53.33
C ARG A 592 -38.49 -38.57 -54.32
N ASP A 593 -38.01 -38.44 -55.57
CA ASP A 593 -38.84 -38.38 -56.77
C ASP A 593 -39.72 -39.62 -56.91
#